data_AF-A0A7V8AYE8-F1
#
_entry.id   AF-A0A7V8AYE8-F1
#
_cell.length_a   1.000
_cell.length_b   1.000
_cell.length_c   1.000
_cell.angle_alpha   90.00
_cell.angle_beta   90.00
_cell.angle_gamma   90.00
#
_symmetry.space_group_name_H-M   'P 1'
#
loop_
_entity.id
_entity.type
_entity.pdbx_description
1 polymer ?
#
loop_
_entity_poly.entity_id
_entity_poly.type
_entity_poly.pdbx_seq_one_letter_code
_entity_poly.pdbx_strand_id
1 'polypeptide(L)' 'MISISASQRGGVTVELDESVKELILAEGFSEEYGARNLERVVDRMLGTLIAEALLGGKIIAEQRIRLEASGDQIQFR' A
#
# COMPACT_ATOMS: atom_id res chain seq x y z
N MET A 1 -3.89 5.47 -13.42
CA MET A 1 -2.76 4.74 -12.82
C MET A 1 -2.03 5.72 -11.92
N ILE A 2 -2.13 5.55 -10.59
CA ILE A 2 -1.50 6.47 -9.62
C ILE A 2 -0.26 5.73 -9.11
N SER A 3 0.92 6.25 -9.41
CA SER A 3 2.20 5.72 -8.94
C SER A 3 2.54 6.37 -7.61
N ILE A 4 2.55 5.59 -6.52
CA ILE A 4 3.09 6.04 -5.23
C ILE A 4 4.57 5.65 -5.21
N SER A 5 5.44 6.65 -5.26
CA SER A 5 6.90 6.49 -5.20
C SER A 5 7.40 6.81 -3.80
N ALA A 6 7.85 5.81 -3.05
CA ALA A 6 8.52 6.01 -1.76
C ALA A 6 10.02 6.35 -1.96
N SER A 7 10.34 7.63 -1.77
CA SER A 7 11.62 8.34 -1.50
C SER A 7 13.00 7.85 -2.03
N GLN A 8 13.62 8.75 -2.81
CA GLN A 8 15.02 9.27 -2.82
C GLN A 8 16.28 8.37 -2.84
N ARG A 9 16.30 7.08 -2.48
CA ARG A 9 17.47 6.20 -2.73
C ARG A 9 17.02 4.75 -2.84
N GLY A 10 16.86 4.23 -4.06
CA GLY A 10 16.52 2.82 -4.32
C GLY A 10 15.11 2.44 -3.82
N GLY A 11 14.07 3.12 -4.33
CA GLY A 11 12.68 2.88 -3.92
C GLY A 11 12.03 1.71 -4.67
N VAL A 12 11.18 0.94 -3.97
CA VAL A 12 10.26 -0.01 -4.60
C VAL A 12 9.11 0.78 -5.23
N THR A 13 8.73 0.44 -6.46
CA THR A 13 7.55 1.03 -7.11
C THR A 13 6.35 0.12 -6.86
N VAL A 14 5.30 0.69 -6.26
CA VAL A 14 4.08 -0.07 -5.92
C VAL A 14 2.92 0.40 -6.79
N GLU A 15 2.35 -0.54 -7.53
CA GLU A 15 1.10 -0.35 -8.27
C GLU A 15 -0.06 -0.91 -7.46
N LEU A 16 -1.05 -0.07 -7.18
CA LEU A 16 -2.26 -0.47 -6.46
C LEU A 16 -3.41 -0.68 -7.43
N ASP A 17 -4.00 -1.87 -7.40
CA ASP A 17 -5.26 -2.14 -8.08
C ASP A 17 -6.40 -1.34 -7.41
N GLU A 18 -7.50 -1.19 -8.16
CA GLU A 18 -8.66 -0.40 -7.71
C GLU A 18 -9.27 -0.94 -6.42
N SER A 19 -9.29 -2.27 -6.26
CA SER A 19 -9.78 -2.93 -5.05
C SER A 19 -9.02 -2.50 -3.79
N VAL A 20 -7.71 -2.25 -3.89
CA VAL A 20 -6.90 -1.74 -2.75
C VAL A 20 -7.33 -0.34 -2.36
N LYS A 21 -7.65 0.51 -3.34
CA LYS A 21 -8.10 1.88 -3.08
C LYS A 21 -9.46 1.90 -2.41
N GLU A 22 -10.38 1.05 -2.89
CA GLU A 22 -11.69 0.90 -2.27
C GLU A 22 -11.58 0.43 -0.82
N LEU A 23 -10.70 -0.54 -0.54
CA LEU A 23 -10.48 -1.02 0.82
C LEU A 23 -9.90 0.07 1.73
N ILE A 24 -8.89 0.82 1.26
CA ILE A 24 -8.31 1.93 2.02
C ILE A 24 -9.33 3.05 2.27
N LEU A 25 -10.20 3.33 1.30
CA LEU A 25 -11.29 4.29 1.47
C LEU A 25 -12.32 3.80 2.48
N ALA A 26 -12.69 2.52 2.45
CA ALA A 26 -13.60 1.94 3.43
C ALA A 26 -13.04 1.96 4.86
N GLU A 27 -11.74 1.68 5.03
CA GLU A 27 -11.06 1.67 6.34
C GLU A 27 -10.65 3.06 6.85
N GLY A 28 -10.27 3.96 5.95
CA GLY A 28 -9.66 5.25 6.25
C GLY A 28 -10.61 6.43 6.22
N PHE A 29 -11.82 6.27 5.69
CA PHE A 29 -12.83 7.32 5.69
C PHE A 29 -13.62 7.30 7.01
N SER A 30 -13.47 8.37 7.79
CA SER A 30 -14.28 8.64 8.96
C SER A 30 -14.93 10.01 8.80
N GLU A 31 -16.26 10.10 8.90
CA GLU A 31 -17.00 11.38 8.81
C GLU A 31 -16.42 12.44 9.76
N GLU A 32 -15.95 12.03 10.94
CA GLU A 32 -15.38 12.91 11.96
C GLU A 32 -13.97 13.46 11.62
N TYR A 33 -13.15 12.71 10.87
CA TYR A 33 -11.73 13.03 10.64
C TYR A 33 -11.39 13.31 9.16
N GLY A 34 -12.36 13.13 8.26
CA GLY A 34 -12.17 13.22 6.82
C GLY A 34 -11.00 12.35 6.34
N ALA A 35 -10.22 12.87 5.40
CA ALA A 35 -9.08 12.16 4.81
C ALA A 35 -7.85 12.02 5.72
N ARG A 36 -7.82 12.60 6.93
CA ARG A 36 -6.60 12.56 7.78
C ARG A 36 -6.24 11.16 8.26
N ASN A 37 -7.23 10.28 8.40
CA ASN A 37 -6.98 8.88 8.77
C ASN A 37 -6.45 8.04 7.60
N LEU A 38 -6.59 8.50 6.34
CA LEU A 38 -6.16 7.73 5.17
C LEU A 38 -4.65 7.48 5.16
N GLU A 39 -3.84 8.49 5.46
CA GLU A 39 -2.37 8.33 5.50
C GLU A 39 -1.96 7.25 6.50
N ARG A 40 -2.56 7.26 7.70
CA ARG A 40 -2.30 6.24 8.73
C ARG A 40 -2.74 4.84 8.31
N VAL A 41 -3.89 4.73 7.64
CA VAL A 41 -4.39 3.45 7.15
C VAL A 41 -3.49 2.91 6.03
N VAL A 42 -3.08 3.76 5.10
CA VAL A 42 -2.13 3.44 4.03
C VAL A 42 -0.81 2.93 4.63
N ASP A 43 -0.21 3.67 5.57
CA ASP A 43 1.06 3.28 6.20
C ASP A 43 0.94 1.97 6.96
N ARG A 44 -0.15 1.76 7.71
CA ARG A 44 -0.37 0.52 8.47
C ARG A 44 -0.51 -0.69 7.53
N MET A 45 -1.31 -0.55 6.48
CA MET A 45 -1.67 -1.66 5.59
C MET A 45 -0.57 -1.96 4.56
N LEU A 46 -0.01 -0.94 3.92
CA LEU A 46 1.02 -1.11 2.90
C LEU A 46 2.43 -1.15 3.50
N GLY A 47 2.72 -0.29 4.49
CA GLY A 47 4.05 -0.19 5.08
C GLY A 47 4.50 -1.48 5.74
N THR A 48 3.64 -2.09 6.56
CA THR A 48 3.91 -3.40 7.19
C THR A 48 4.17 -4.49 6.14
N LEU A 49 3.28 -4.60 5.15
CA LEU A 49 3.36 -5.62 4.09
C LEU A 49 4.66 -5.49 3.27
N ILE A 50 5.02 -4.27 2.87
CA ILE A 50 6.23 -4.00 2.09
C ILE A 50 7.49 -4.25 2.93
N ALA A 51 7.50 -3.83 4.20
CA ALA A 51 8.62 -4.06 5.10
C ALA A 51 8.88 -5.56 5.33
N GLU A 52 7.84 -6.34 5.61
CA GLU A 52 7.95 -7.79 5.76
C GLU A 52 8.42 -8.47 4.47
N ALA A 53 7.91 -8.03 3.32
CA ALA A 53 8.32 -8.56 2.03
C ALA A 53 9.78 -8.23 1.69
N LEU A 54 10.26 -7.03 2.03
CA LEU A 54 11.67 -6.64 1.88
C LEU A 54 12.57 -7.46 2.80
N LEU A 55 12.22 -7.55 4.09
CA LEU A 55 12.99 -8.30 5.09
C LEU A 55 13.02 -9.79 4.78
N GLY A 56 11.93 -10.34 4.26
CA GLY A 56 11.82 -11.72 3.82
C GLY A 56 12.45 -12.01 2.46
N GLY A 57 12.98 -10.99 1.76
CA GLY A 57 13.59 -11.13 0.43
C GLY A 57 12.60 -11.47 -0.68
N LYS A 58 11.29 -11.31 -0.45
CA LYS A 58 10.25 -11.52 -1.47
C LYS A 58 10.24 -10.41 -2.52
N ILE A 59 10.63 -9.21 -2.11
CA ILE A 59 10.78 -8.05 -2.98
C ILE A 59 12.15 -7.42 -2.76
N ILE A 60 12.74 -6.89 -3.82
CA ILE A 60 14.03 -6.19 -3.78
C ILE A 60 13.84 -4.70 -4.07
N ALA A 61 14.81 -3.88 -3.64
CA ALA A 61 14.86 -2.48 -4.01
C ALA A 61 14.79 -2.32 -5.54
N GLU A 62 14.17 -1.23 -6.02
CA GLU A 62 13.97 -0.94 -7.45
C GLU A 62 13.02 -1.87 -8.20
N GLN A 63 12.38 -2.82 -7.52
CA GLN A 63 11.37 -3.68 -8.12
C GLN A 63 10.02 -2.94 -8.29
N ARG A 64 9.30 -3.28 -9.37
CA ARG A 64 7.89 -2.94 -9.53
C ARG A 64 7.04 -4.10 -9.02
N ILE A 65 6.15 -3.80 -8.07
CA ILE A 65 5.22 -4.76 -7.49
C ILE A 65 3.80 -4.28 -7.68
N ARG A 66 2.87 -5.22 -7.84
CA ARG A 66 1.43 -4.92 -7.91
C ARG A 66 0.73 -5.54 -6.72
N LEU A 67 -0.14 -4.75 -6.09
CA LEU A 67 -0.94 -5.16 -4.95
C LEU A 67 -2.41 -5.13 -5.31
N GLU A 68 -3.13 -6.14 -4.86
CA GLU A 68 -4.59 -6.26 -4.97
C GLU A 68 -5.20 -6.52 -3.60
N ALA A 69 -6.44 -6.06 -3.38
CA ALA A 69 -7.20 -6.43 -2.20
C ALA A 69 -8.01 -7.70 -2.50
N SER A 70 -7.97 -8.64 -1.55
CA SER A 70 -8.75 -9.86 -1.51
C SER A 70 -9.52 -9.89 -0.19
N GLY A 71 -10.78 -9.48 -0.24
CA GLY A 71 -11.55 -9.20 0.98
C GLY A 71 -10.93 -8.06 1.79
N ASP A 72 -10.59 -8.33 3.04
CA ASP A 72 -10.03 -7.34 3.98
C ASP A 72 -8.49 -7.36 4.03
N GLN A 73 -7.84 -8.08 3.10
CA GLN A 73 -6.38 -8.25 3.07
C GLN A 73 -5.79 -7.77 1.76
N ILE A 74 -4.59 -7.21 1.82
CA ILE A 74 -3.82 -6.80 0.64
C ILE A 74 -2.77 -7.86 0.35
N GLN A 75 -2.72 -8.32 -0.90
CA GLN A 75 -1.79 -9.35 -1.34
C GLN A 75 -1.03 -8.91 -2.60
N PHE A 76 0.11 -9.57 -2.83
CA PHE A 76 0.88 -9.42 -4.06
C PHE A 76 0.18 -10.18 -5.19
N ARG A 77 0.10 -9.52 -6.34
CA ARG A 77 -0.44 -10.11 -7.57
C ARG A 77 0.64 -10.77 -8.42
#